data_AF-K1TCR5-F1
#
_entry.id   AF-K1TCR5-F1
#
_cell.length_a   1.000
_cell.length_b   1.000
_cell.length_c   1.000
_cell.angle_alpha   90.00
_cell.angle_beta   90.00
_cell.angle_gamma   90.00
#
_symmetry.space_group_name_H-M   'P 1'
#
loop_
_entity.id
_entity.type
_entity.pdbx_description
1 polymer ?
#
loop_
_entity_poly.entity_id
_entity_poly.type
_entity_poly.pdbx_seq_one_letter_code
_entity_poly.pdbx_strand_id
1 'polypeptide(L)'
;YMVHGGTSFGLWSGANFNAGGHYDPQTSSYDYDAPISEAGWATPKYEAIRTFLQQRLPEETFPAVPERPQTMAVAEFTLEETAPVLENLSRPVLDDTPRNMEHYGQGFGYVVYSTTLPRAASGSIVFEGVHDFAVVLLDGKVIRTLDRRKNETVCELPAGRMHGEAELSVIVEAMGRVNSDVYLGDRKGLVGPVVLQNGTKRTPLEKWRIHTAPLQNDQAPAGLEFSPMTVLPDQPAYYRGWFEADEAKDTFLDMRNWGKGVVWVNGHCLGRFWNIGPTQTMYLPAPWIVPGRNEVVVLDLLTPSKPALQGLENPILDDCRE
;
A
#
# COMPACT_ATOMS: atom_id res chain seq x y z
N TYR A 1 25.14 7.84 -7.06
CA TYR A 1 24.18 6.77 -6.75
C TYR A 1 22.83 7.45 -6.64
N MET A 2 21.81 7.13 -7.44
CA MET A 2 21.73 6.14 -8.53
C MET A 2 22.10 6.70 -9.91
N VAL A 3 22.39 5.81 -10.88
CA VAL A 3 22.47 6.17 -12.32
C VAL A 3 21.10 5.98 -12.98
N HIS A 4 20.44 4.88 -12.67
CA HIS A 4 19.03 4.59 -12.91
C HIS A 4 18.51 3.93 -11.64
N GLY A 5 17.42 4.43 -11.06
CA GLY A 5 16.84 3.85 -9.85
C GLY A 5 15.69 2.88 -10.14
N GLY A 6 14.77 3.26 -11.05
CA GLY A 6 13.65 2.43 -11.47
C GLY A 6 12.48 2.46 -10.49
N THR A 7 11.86 1.31 -10.26
CA THR A 7 10.68 1.16 -9.39
C THR A 7 10.91 0.07 -8.36
N SER A 8 10.56 0.35 -7.10
CA SER A 8 10.40 -0.68 -6.07
C SER A 8 9.03 -1.35 -6.27
N PHE A 9 8.92 -2.20 -7.28
CA PHE A 9 7.70 -2.97 -7.57
C PHE A 9 7.26 -3.81 -6.36
N GLY A 10 6.02 -4.31 -6.41
CA GLY A 10 5.55 -5.19 -5.37
C GLY A 10 5.50 -4.54 -3.99
N LEU A 11 5.82 -5.33 -2.97
CA LEU A 11 5.87 -4.85 -1.58
C LEU A 11 7.31 -4.61 -1.11
N TRP A 12 8.25 -4.42 -2.06
CA TRP A 12 9.69 -4.36 -1.82
C TRP A 12 10.21 -2.99 -1.39
N SER A 13 9.39 -1.93 -1.46
CA SER A 13 9.77 -0.63 -0.89
C SER A 13 10.08 -0.79 0.61
N GLY A 14 11.16 -0.17 1.06
CA GLY A 14 11.55 -0.20 2.46
C GLY A 14 11.06 1.02 3.22
N ALA A 15 11.73 1.28 4.34
CA ALA A 15 11.49 2.46 5.14
C ALA A 15 12.79 2.90 5.81
N ASN A 16 12.82 4.17 6.20
CA ASN A 16 13.83 4.71 7.10
C ASN A 16 13.22 4.89 8.49
N PHE A 17 14.10 5.12 9.46
CA PHE A 17 13.72 5.68 10.75
C PHE A 17 14.52 6.97 10.91
N ASN A 18 13.88 8.13 10.86
CA ASN A 18 14.63 9.38 10.86
C ASN A 18 15.22 9.69 12.24
N ALA A 19 16.14 10.66 12.28
CA ALA A 19 16.79 11.10 13.52
C ALA A 19 15.81 11.65 14.58
N GLY A 20 14.59 12.03 14.17
CA GLY A 20 13.50 12.44 15.06
C GLY A 20 12.72 11.28 15.67
N GLY A 21 13.07 10.04 15.30
CA GLY A 21 12.43 8.83 15.82
C GLY A 21 11.11 8.47 15.12
N HIS A 22 10.91 8.92 13.87
CA HIS A 22 9.71 8.62 13.11
C HIS A 22 9.99 7.57 12.02
N TYR A 23 9.00 6.69 11.83
CA TYR A 23 8.96 5.74 10.72
C TYR A 23 8.64 6.49 9.42
N ASP A 24 9.51 6.39 8.41
CA ASP A 24 9.35 7.05 7.12
C ASP A 24 9.34 6.01 5.99
N PRO A 25 8.15 5.57 5.52
CA PRO A 25 8.07 4.61 4.43
C PRO A 25 8.52 5.24 3.10
N GLN A 26 9.24 4.47 2.31
CA GLN A 26 9.69 4.89 0.97
C GLN A 26 8.58 4.68 -0.06
N THR A 27 8.51 5.57 -1.04
CA THR A 27 7.59 5.47 -2.19
C THR A 27 7.91 4.25 -3.05
N SER A 28 6.94 3.82 -3.87
CA SER A 28 7.18 2.76 -4.87
C SER A 28 8.07 3.25 -6.01
N SER A 29 7.88 4.50 -6.48
CA SER A 29 8.83 5.12 -7.41
C SER A 29 10.20 5.23 -6.75
N TYR A 30 11.22 4.72 -7.44
CA TYR A 30 12.62 4.86 -7.09
C TYR A 30 13.35 5.65 -8.17
N ASP A 31 12.66 6.62 -8.80
CA ASP A 31 13.22 7.53 -9.81
C ASP A 31 14.54 8.17 -9.34
N TYR A 32 14.59 8.51 -8.04
CA TYR A 32 15.76 9.01 -7.33
C TYR A 32 16.27 10.38 -7.84
N ASP A 33 15.54 11.04 -8.75
CA ASP A 33 16.08 12.14 -9.56
C ASP A 33 17.41 11.69 -10.21
N ALA A 34 17.46 10.43 -10.65
CA ALA A 34 18.63 9.84 -11.26
C ALA A 34 18.86 10.43 -12.67
N PRO A 35 20.09 10.34 -13.22
CA PRO A 35 20.34 10.69 -14.61
C PRO A 35 19.39 9.99 -15.59
N ILE A 36 19.00 8.75 -15.31
CA ILE A 36 18.01 8.00 -16.09
C ILE A 36 16.76 7.82 -15.22
N SER A 37 15.62 8.35 -15.67
CA SER A 37 14.37 8.36 -14.90
C SER A 37 13.82 6.95 -14.61
N GLU A 38 12.75 6.87 -13.82
CA GLU A 38 12.02 5.62 -13.52
C GLU A 38 11.66 4.82 -14.79
N ALA A 39 11.16 5.48 -15.83
CA ALA A 39 10.80 4.86 -17.10
C ALA A 39 11.97 4.74 -18.11
N GLY A 40 13.21 4.89 -17.65
CA GLY A 40 14.40 4.69 -18.47
C GLY A 40 14.74 5.87 -19.39
N TRP A 41 14.20 7.07 -19.15
CA TRP A 41 14.43 8.21 -20.02
C TRP A 41 15.73 8.94 -19.66
N ALA A 42 16.52 9.30 -20.68
CA ALA A 42 17.63 10.23 -20.50
C ALA A 42 17.09 11.59 -20.03
N THR A 43 17.59 12.09 -18.90
CA THR A 43 17.21 13.38 -18.34
C THR A 43 18.24 14.47 -18.68
N PRO A 44 17.95 15.76 -18.44
CA PRO A 44 18.97 16.81 -18.51
C PRO A 44 20.22 16.51 -17.67
N LYS A 45 20.08 15.77 -16.56
CA LYS A 45 21.19 15.35 -15.71
C LYS A 45 22.07 14.29 -16.38
N TYR A 46 21.48 13.35 -17.14
CA TYR A 46 22.24 12.41 -17.97
C TYR A 46 23.04 13.14 -19.05
N GLU A 47 22.43 14.07 -19.76
CA GLU A 47 23.12 14.83 -20.82
C GLU A 47 24.30 15.65 -20.27
N ALA A 48 24.12 16.27 -19.10
CA ALA A 48 25.19 17.00 -18.42
C ALA A 48 26.37 16.09 -18.04
N ILE A 49 26.09 14.92 -17.45
CA ILE A 49 27.12 13.93 -17.10
C ILE A 49 27.83 13.41 -18.34
N ARG A 50 27.07 13.05 -19.38
CA ARG A 50 27.62 12.55 -20.64
C ARG A 50 28.52 13.57 -21.30
N THR A 51 28.08 14.82 -21.40
CA THR A 51 28.88 15.94 -21.94
C THR A 51 30.18 16.13 -21.16
N PHE A 52 30.11 16.09 -19.83
CA PHE A 52 31.30 16.22 -18.96
C PHE A 52 32.32 15.09 -19.20
N LEU A 53 31.86 13.86 -19.39
CA LEU A 53 32.72 12.71 -19.65
C LEU A 53 33.31 12.73 -21.07
N GLN A 54 32.57 13.20 -22.07
CA GLN A 54 33.04 13.34 -23.46
C GLN A 54 34.25 14.28 -23.58
N GLN A 55 34.41 15.23 -22.64
CA GLN A 55 35.58 16.10 -22.59
C GLN A 55 36.85 15.42 -22.07
N ARG A 56 36.75 14.20 -21.53
CA ARG A 56 37.82 13.53 -20.76
C ARG A 56 38.17 12.13 -21.27
N LEU A 57 37.31 11.54 -22.09
CA LEU A 57 37.46 10.19 -22.60
C LEU A 57 37.37 10.19 -24.13
N PRO A 58 37.97 9.18 -24.81
CA PRO A 58 37.88 9.06 -26.26
C PRO A 58 36.44 8.99 -26.77
N GLU A 59 36.17 9.54 -27.96
CA GLU A 59 34.82 9.65 -28.55
C GLU A 59 34.14 8.29 -28.72
N GLU A 60 34.91 7.25 -29.08
CA GLU A 60 34.46 5.87 -29.25
C GLU A 60 33.88 5.25 -27.96
N THR A 61 34.13 5.85 -26.80
CA THR A 61 33.56 5.43 -25.51
C THR A 61 32.06 5.67 -25.43
N PHE A 62 31.51 6.55 -26.27
CA PHE A 62 30.16 7.08 -26.12
C PHE A 62 29.23 6.59 -27.24
N PRO A 63 28.62 5.39 -27.11
CA PRO A 63 27.62 4.93 -28.08
C PRO A 63 26.42 5.86 -28.12
N ALA A 64 25.65 5.84 -29.22
CA ALA A 64 24.42 6.60 -29.35
C ALA A 64 23.47 6.31 -28.17
N VAL A 65 22.76 7.34 -27.71
CA VAL A 65 21.74 7.18 -26.67
C VAL A 65 20.56 6.41 -27.28
N PRO A 66 20.07 5.33 -26.65
CA PRO A 66 18.88 4.62 -27.12
C PRO A 66 17.67 5.55 -27.24
N GLU A 67 16.77 5.24 -28.16
CA GLU A 67 15.49 5.97 -28.27
C GLU A 67 14.67 5.82 -26.99
N ARG A 68 13.95 6.88 -26.63
CA ARG A 68 13.07 6.90 -25.46
C ARG A 68 11.94 5.86 -25.64
N PRO A 69 11.70 4.96 -24.65
CA PRO A 69 10.52 4.10 -24.64
C PRO A 69 9.23 4.92 -24.86
N GLN A 70 8.38 4.46 -25.77
CA GLN A 70 7.11 5.12 -26.06
C GLN A 70 6.11 4.88 -24.94
N THR A 71 5.35 5.93 -24.61
CA THR A 71 4.24 5.84 -23.67
C THR A 71 2.90 5.92 -24.39
N MET A 72 1.84 5.52 -23.69
CA MET A 72 0.46 5.70 -24.13
C MET A 72 -0.42 6.24 -23.00
N ALA A 73 -1.47 6.94 -23.39
CA ALA A 73 -2.61 7.20 -22.51
C ALA A 73 -3.60 6.02 -22.56
N VAL A 74 -4.22 5.71 -21.42
CA VAL A 74 -5.35 4.80 -21.34
C VAL A 74 -6.56 5.63 -20.91
N ALA A 75 -7.62 5.61 -21.71
CA ALA A 75 -8.86 6.33 -21.38
C ALA A 75 -9.40 5.88 -20.01
N GLU A 76 -10.11 6.78 -19.32
CA GLU A 76 -10.65 6.47 -18.01
C GLU A 76 -11.57 5.24 -18.07
N PHE A 77 -11.35 4.29 -17.16
CA PHE A 77 -12.15 3.08 -16.99
C PHE A 77 -12.52 2.90 -15.52
N THR A 78 -13.66 2.24 -15.28
CA THR A 78 -14.20 2.01 -13.94
C THR A 78 -13.89 0.57 -13.50
N LEU A 79 -13.56 0.39 -12.22
CA LEU A 79 -13.48 -0.92 -11.59
C LEU A 79 -14.87 -1.25 -11.06
N GLU A 80 -15.56 -2.14 -11.76
CA GLU A 80 -17.00 -2.41 -11.57
C GLU A 80 -17.27 -3.55 -10.58
N GLU A 81 -16.24 -4.25 -10.11
CA GLU A 81 -16.38 -5.36 -9.17
C GLU A 81 -15.63 -5.09 -7.88
N THR A 82 -16.14 -5.63 -6.78
CA THR A 82 -15.52 -5.50 -5.45
C THR A 82 -15.53 -6.82 -4.68
N ALA A 83 -14.55 -6.98 -3.80
CA ALA A 83 -14.45 -8.04 -2.81
C ALA A 83 -14.00 -7.43 -1.47
N PRO A 84 -14.93 -7.19 -0.51
CA PRO A 84 -14.59 -6.62 0.78
C PRO A 84 -13.61 -7.50 1.57
N VAL A 85 -12.62 -6.87 2.24
CA VAL A 85 -11.53 -7.60 2.93
C VAL A 85 -12.08 -8.52 4.02
N LEU A 86 -13.03 -8.06 4.83
CA LEU A 86 -13.59 -8.84 5.94
C LEU A 86 -14.45 -10.04 5.49
N GLU A 87 -14.89 -10.06 4.24
CA GLU A 87 -15.65 -11.17 3.63
C GLU A 87 -14.73 -12.19 2.95
N ASN A 88 -13.46 -11.83 2.72
CA ASN A 88 -12.47 -12.61 1.98
C ASN A 88 -11.28 -13.02 2.87
N LEU A 89 -11.55 -13.31 4.14
CA LEU A 89 -10.52 -13.66 5.12
C LEU A 89 -10.07 -15.11 5.00
N SER A 90 -8.78 -15.34 5.24
CA SER A 90 -8.22 -16.68 5.39
C SER A 90 -8.76 -17.38 6.64
N ARG A 91 -8.48 -18.69 6.80
CA ARG A 91 -8.84 -19.40 8.04
C ARG A 91 -8.09 -18.77 9.23
N PRO A 92 -8.77 -18.45 10.35
CA PRO A 92 -8.10 -17.81 11.48
C PRO A 92 -7.15 -18.74 12.21
N VAL A 93 -6.03 -18.17 12.65
CA VAL A 93 -5.24 -18.67 13.79
C VAL A 93 -5.83 -18.06 15.06
N LEU A 94 -5.98 -18.87 16.11
CA LEU A 94 -6.48 -18.40 17.40
C LEU A 94 -5.30 -18.12 18.34
N ASP A 95 -5.38 -17.02 19.08
CA ASP A 95 -4.37 -16.62 20.05
C ASP A 95 -5.00 -15.83 21.19
N ASP A 96 -4.47 -15.95 22.40
CA ASP A 96 -5.01 -15.17 23.53
C ASP A 96 -4.59 -13.70 23.44
N THR A 97 -3.40 -13.40 22.91
CA THR A 97 -2.89 -12.04 22.72
C THR A 97 -2.38 -11.89 21.29
N PRO A 98 -2.63 -10.78 20.58
CA PRO A 98 -2.16 -10.64 19.22
C PRO A 98 -0.65 -10.49 19.22
N ARG A 99 0.00 -11.15 18.26
CA ARG A 99 1.46 -11.07 18.07
C ARG A 99 1.78 -10.42 16.72
N ASN A 100 3.06 -10.08 16.55
CA ASN A 100 3.55 -9.58 15.27
C ASN A 100 3.33 -10.61 14.14
N MET A 101 3.22 -10.12 12.92
CA MET A 101 2.84 -10.93 11.76
C MET A 101 3.84 -12.07 11.48
N GLU A 102 5.12 -11.90 11.83
CA GLU A 102 6.14 -12.92 11.63
C GLU A 102 5.92 -14.14 12.53
N HIS A 103 5.30 -13.96 13.69
CA HIS A 103 4.88 -15.07 14.56
C HIS A 103 3.89 -16.01 13.86
N TYR A 104 3.06 -15.48 12.96
CA TYR A 104 2.09 -16.25 12.17
C TYR A 104 2.64 -16.67 10.80
N GLY A 105 3.96 -16.59 10.60
CA GLY A 105 4.62 -17.00 9.36
C GLY A 105 4.44 -16.03 8.20
N GLN A 106 4.00 -14.78 8.44
CA GLN A 106 3.76 -13.79 7.40
C GLN A 106 4.88 -12.75 7.33
N GLY A 107 5.38 -12.49 6.11
CA GLY A 107 6.43 -11.50 5.86
C GLY A 107 5.93 -10.15 5.32
N PHE A 108 5.00 -10.15 4.36
CA PHE A 108 4.52 -8.93 3.68
C PHE A 108 2.98 -8.85 3.71
N GLY A 109 2.40 -7.82 3.12
CA GLY A 109 0.95 -7.66 3.00
C GLY A 109 0.30 -7.05 4.24
N TYR A 110 -0.84 -7.58 4.66
CA TYR A 110 -1.57 -7.12 5.84
C TYR A 110 -2.06 -8.28 6.70
N VAL A 111 -2.40 -8.01 7.95
CA VAL A 111 -2.99 -8.98 8.87
C VAL A 111 -4.28 -8.41 9.42
N VAL A 112 -5.33 -9.24 9.52
CA VAL A 112 -6.57 -8.86 10.20
C VAL A 112 -6.59 -9.51 11.58
N TYR A 113 -6.66 -8.68 12.62
CA TYR A 113 -6.80 -9.10 14.00
C TYR A 113 -8.21 -8.79 14.48
N SER A 114 -8.95 -9.78 14.93
CA SER A 114 -10.33 -9.59 15.40
C SER A 114 -10.54 -10.18 16.78
N THR A 115 -11.30 -9.47 17.62
CA THR A 115 -11.76 -9.94 18.93
C THR A 115 -13.13 -9.37 19.25
N THR A 116 -13.76 -9.84 20.32
CA THR A 116 -15.06 -9.36 20.79
C THR A 116 -14.88 -8.43 21.99
N LEU A 117 -15.42 -7.23 21.89
CA LEU A 117 -15.45 -6.28 22.98
C LEU A 117 -16.54 -6.64 24.01
N PRO A 118 -16.30 -6.39 25.32
CA PRO A 118 -17.33 -6.56 26.34
C PRO A 118 -18.59 -5.73 26.08
N ARG A 119 -19.77 -6.23 26.49
CA ARG A 119 -21.11 -5.62 26.29
C ARG A 119 -21.31 -4.16 26.73
N ALA A 120 -20.37 -3.59 27.46
CA ALA A 120 -20.43 -2.22 27.95
C ALA A 120 -19.07 -1.54 27.82
N ALA A 121 -18.28 -1.94 26.84
CA ALA A 121 -17.01 -1.29 26.55
C ALA A 121 -17.24 0.18 26.17
N SER A 122 -16.40 1.03 26.72
CA SER A 122 -16.40 2.48 26.52
C SER A 122 -15.00 3.01 26.84
N GLY A 123 -14.68 4.22 26.37
CA GLY A 123 -13.33 4.77 26.44
C GLY A 123 -12.58 4.45 25.14
N SER A 124 -11.31 4.07 25.25
CA SER A 124 -10.42 3.94 24.10
C SER A 124 -9.83 2.53 23.99
N ILE A 125 -9.60 2.08 22.76
CA ILE A 125 -8.70 0.97 22.47
C ILE A 125 -7.29 1.54 22.34
N VAL A 126 -6.37 1.06 23.16
CA VAL A 126 -4.97 1.48 23.16
C VAL A 126 -4.12 0.31 22.70
N PHE A 127 -3.35 0.54 21.65
CA PHE A 127 -2.40 -0.41 21.08
C PHE A 127 -1.00 -0.11 21.61
N GLU A 128 -0.24 -1.11 22.03
CA GLU A 128 1.17 -0.88 22.40
C GLU A 128 2.01 -0.48 21.17
N GLY A 129 1.78 -1.14 20.03
CA GLY A 129 2.44 -0.81 18.77
C GLY A 129 1.60 -1.23 17.56
N VAL A 130 1.50 -0.32 16.59
CA VAL A 130 0.81 -0.54 15.30
C VAL A 130 1.83 -0.36 14.19
N HIS A 131 2.26 -1.46 13.58
CA HIS A 131 3.30 -1.45 12.56
C HIS A 131 2.72 -1.94 11.21
N ASP A 132 2.25 -1.07 10.31
CA ASP A 132 2.50 0.39 10.29
C ASP A 132 1.25 1.25 10.08
N PHE A 133 0.28 0.77 9.31
CA PHE A 133 -0.97 1.50 9.10
C PHE A 133 -2.13 0.60 9.46
N ALA A 134 -3.00 1.03 10.38
CA ALA A 134 -4.17 0.24 10.78
C ALA A 134 -5.47 0.93 10.41
N VAL A 135 -6.42 0.14 9.93
CA VAL A 135 -7.83 0.50 9.86
C VAL A 135 -8.55 -0.26 10.97
N VAL A 136 -9.14 0.48 11.91
CA VAL A 136 -9.87 -0.06 13.06
C VAL A 136 -11.36 0.00 12.74
N LEU A 137 -12.01 -1.16 12.82
CA LEU A 137 -13.42 -1.34 12.54
C LEU A 137 -14.16 -1.88 13.76
N LEU A 138 -15.40 -1.43 13.93
CA LEU A 138 -16.33 -1.89 14.94
C LEU A 138 -17.60 -2.38 14.23
N ASP A 139 -17.92 -3.66 14.36
CA ASP A 139 -19.02 -4.32 13.64
C ASP A 139 -18.97 -4.04 12.13
N GLY A 140 -17.77 -4.13 11.55
CA GLY A 140 -17.50 -3.89 10.13
C GLY A 140 -17.43 -2.43 9.70
N LYS A 141 -17.70 -1.47 10.60
CA LYS A 141 -17.63 -0.03 10.28
C LYS A 141 -16.31 0.58 10.69
N VAL A 142 -15.65 1.30 9.79
CA VAL A 142 -14.42 2.03 10.10
C VAL A 142 -14.70 3.10 11.15
N ILE A 143 -13.97 3.08 12.26
CA ILE A 143 -14.05 4.08 13.33
C ILE A 143 -12.77 4.91 13.47
N ARG A 144 -11.62 4.39 13.00
CA ARG A 144 -10.34 5.09 13.09
C ARG A 144 -9.31 4.49 12.12
N THR A 145 -8.41 5.34 11.64
CA THR A 145 -7.12 4.93 11.07
C THR A 145 -6.00 5.29 12.03
N LEU A 146 -4.95 4.48 12.08
CA LEU A 146 -3.76 4.73 12.89
C LEU A 146 -2.52 4.68 12.00
N ASP A 147 -1.75 5.76 12.01
CA ASP A 147 -0.54 5.93 11.21
C ASP A 147 0.72 5.93 12.09
N ARG A 148 1.60 4.93 11.88
CA ARG A 148 2.89 4.84 12.59
C ARG A 148 3.79 6.05 12.36
N ARG A 149 3.72 6.71 11.19
CA ARG A 149 4.51 7.94 10.93
C ARG A 149 4.16 9.04 11.94
N LYS A 150 2.90 9.06 12.38
CA LYS A 150 2.33 10.01 13.34
C LYS A 150 2.32 9.47 14.78
N ASN A 151 2.89 8.29 15.01
CA ASN A 151 2.88 7.59 16.31
C ASN A 151 1.46 7.38 16.89
N GLU A 152 0.46 7.20 16.03
CA GLU A 152 -0.93 7.01 16.47
C GLU A 152 -1.16 5.59 16.98
N THR A 153 -1.67 5.48 18.21
CA THR A 153 -1.85 4.19 18.90
C THR A 153 -3.17 4.10 19.68
N VAL A 154 -4.05 5.09 19.55
CA VAL A 154 -5.29 5.19 20.32
C VAL A 154 -6.48 5.35 19.38
N CYS A 155 -7.51 4.55 19.62
CA CYS A 155 -8.80 4.62 18.96
C CYS A 155 -9.90 4.83 20.00
N GLU A 156 -10.53 6.01 20.00
CA GLU A 156 -11.71 6.27 20.83
C GLU A 156 -12.90 5.45 20.33
N LEU A 157 -13.62 4.82 21.25
CA LEU A 157 -14.88 4.16 20.91
C LEU A 157 -15.99 5.21 20.71
N PRO A 158 -16.91 5.02 19.75
CA PRO A 158 -18.04 5.92 19.53
C PRO A 158 -18.82 6.20 20.82
N ALA A 159 -19.26 7.46 20.99
CA ALA A 159 -20.01 7.88 22.17
C ALA A 159 -21.37 7.16 22.26
N GLY A 160 -21.59 6.47 23.37
CA GLY A 160 -22.77 5.64 23.59
C GLY A 160 -22.37 4.29 24.19
N ARG A 161 -23.24 3.69 24.99
CA ARG A 161 -23.00 2.32 25.45
C ARG A 161 -23.28 1.39 24.29
N MET A 162 -22.30 0.60 23.87
CA MET A 162 -22.58 -0.49 22.91
C MET A 162 -23.71 -1.36 23.47
N HIS A 163 -24.75 -1.58 22.68
CA HIS A 163 -25.92 -2.35 23.10
C HIS A 163 -25.70 -3.84 22.82
N GLY A 164 -24.61 -4.41 23.34
CA GLY A 164 -24.26 -5.80 23.09
C GLY A 164 -22.77 -6.04 22.93
N GLU A 165 -22.43 -7.30 22.66
CA GLU A 165 -21.09 -7.68 22.19
C GLU A 165 -20.89 -7.06 20.80
N ALA A 166 -19.71 -6.51 20.56
CA ALA A 166 -19.33 -5.94 19.28
C ALA A 166 -18.00 -6.55 18.84
N GLU A 167 -17.83 -6.73 17.54
CA GLU A 167 -16.59 -7.21 16.96
C GLU A 167 -15.65 -6.03 16.67
N LEU A 168 -14.49 -6.05 17.32
CA LEU A 168 -13.37 -5.20 16.95
C LEU A 168 -12.55 -5.95 15.89
N SER A 169 -12.39 -5.35 14.73
CA SER A 169 -11.47 -5.82 13.70
C SER A 169 -10.41 -4.76 13.41
N VAL A 170 -9.16 -5.18 13.26
CA VAL A 170 -8.02 -4.29 13.02
C VAL A 170 -7.25 -4.84 11.83
N ILE A 171 -7.36 -4.16 10.69
CA ILE A 171 -6.62 -4.49 9.48
C ILE A 171 -5.30 -3.71 9.55
N VAL A 172 -4.19 -4.40 9.73
CA VAL A 172 -2.85 -3.78 9.84
C VAL A 172 -2.05 -4.06 8.58
N GLU A 173 -1.80 -3.04 7.78
CA GLU A 173 -0.86 -3.10 6.66
C GLU A 173 0.58 -3.02 7.17
N ALA A 174 1.38 -4.00 6.79
CA ALA A 174 2.83 -3.94 6.92
C ALA A 174 3.41 -3.19 5.71
N MET A 175 3.82 -1.94 5.93
CA MET A 175 4.59 -1.18 4.97
C MET A 175 6.06 -1.68 4.97
N GLY A 176 6.97 -0.95 4.32
CA GLY A 176 8.37 -1.36 4.21
C GLY A 176 9.03 -1.56 5.57
N ARG A 177 9.81 -2.64 5.74
CA ARG A 177 10.70 -2.76 6.92
C ARG A 177 11.80 -1.73 6.85
N VAL A 178 12.24 -1.25 8.01
CA VAL A 178 13.39 -0.36 8.11
C VAL A 178 14.61 -1.03 7.49
N ASN A 179 15.24 -0.36 6.52
CA ASN A 179 16.35 -0.89 5.72
C ASN A 179 17.67 -0.12 5.91
N SER A 180 17.70 0.79 6.88
CA SER A 180 18.84 1.61 7.26
C SER A 180 18.88 1.82 8.78
N ASP A 181 20.03 2.24 9.30
CA ASP A 181 20.24 2.59 10.72
C ASP A 181 20.13 1.46 11.77
N VAL A 182 20.17 1.85 13.05
CA VAL A 182 20.20 0.97 14.23
C VAL A 182 18.85 0.30 14.56
N TYR A 183 17.80 0.61 13.80
CA TYR A 183 16.43 0.12 14.03
C TYR A 183 16.10 -1.13 13.19
N LEU A 184 17.12 -1.93 12.84
CA LEU A 184 16.92 -3.24 12.24
C LEU A 184 16.14 -4.17 13.19
N GLY A 185 15.43 -5.15 12.62
CA GLY A 185 14.54 -6.03 13.39
C GLY A 185 13.11 -5.50 13.54
N ASP A 186 12.70 -4.58 12.65
CA ASP A 186 11.38 -3.97 12.60
C ASP A 186 10.25 -4.99 12.36
N ARG A 187 9.68 -5.50 13.46
CA ARG A 187 8.51 -6.40 13.46
C ARG A 187 7.26 -5.65 13.02
N LYS A 188 6.36 -6.36 12.34
CA LYS A 188 5.17 -5.77 11.71
C LYS A 188 3.88 -6.36 12.26
N GLY A 189 2.74 -5.74 11.98
CA GLY A 189 1.44 -6.07 12.57
C GLY A 189 1.22 -5.38 13.92
N LEU A 190 0.50 -6.03 14.82
CA LEU A 190 0.38 -5.57 16.20
C LEU A 190 1.61 -5.98 17.02
N VAL A 191 2.26 -5.01 17.65
CA VAL A 191 3.48 -5.20 18.43
C VAL A 191 3.18 -4.91 19.90
N GLY A 192 2.84 -5.96 20.64
CA GLY A 192 2.49 -5.89 22.06
C GLY A 192 0.97 -5.98 22.31
N PRO A 193 0.55 -5.90 23.58
CA PRO A 193 -0.84 -6.03 23.99
C PRO A 193 -1.73 -4.91 23.46
N VAL A 194 -3.02 -5.23 23.34
CA VAL A 194 -4.09 -4.26 23.06
C VAL A 194 -4.99 -4.19 24.28
N VAL A 195 -5.29 -2.99 24.75
CA VAL A 195 -6.06 -2.79 25.97
C VAL A 195 -7.27 -1.90 25.74
N LEU A 196 -8.38 -2.23 26.36
CA LEU A 196 -9.51 -1.33 26.56
C LEU A 196 -9.21 -0.44 27.78
N GLN A 197 -9.11 0.86 27.57
CA GLN A 197 -8.87 1.86 28.60
C GLN A 197 -10.11 2.70 28.88
N ASN A 198 -10.53 2.75 30.15
CA ASN A 198 -11.62 3.61 30.62
C ASN A 198 -11.18 4.32 31.90
N GLY A 199 -10.92 5.63 31.81
CA GLY A 199 -10.27 6.38 32.87
C GLY A 199 -8.90 5.77 33.19
N THR A 200 -8.69 5.37 34.44
CA THR A 200 -7.45 4.72 34.90
C THR A 200 -7.45 3.20 34.74
N LYS A 201 -8.60 2.58 34.43
CA LYS A 201 -8.71 1.12 34.27
C LYS A 201 -8.22 0.71 32.88
N ARG A 202 -7.28 -0.24 32.84
CA ARG A 202 -6.80 -0.89 31.60
C ARG A 202 -7.13 -2.38 31.65
N THR A 203 -7.84 -2.86 30.65
CA THR A 203 -8.25 -4.27 30.54
C THR A 203 -7.65 -4.85 29.26
N PRO A 204 -6.73 -5.83 29.33
CA PRO A 204 -6.26 -6.53 28.13
C PRO A 204 -7.43 -7.12 27.34
N LEU A 205 -7.37 -6.96 26.02
CA LEU A 205 -8.28 -7.65 25.11
C LEU A 205 -7.66 -8.99 24.75
N GLU A 206 -8.45 -10.05 24.84
CA GLU A 206 -8.01 -11.43 24.68
C GLU A 206 -8.77 -12.15 23.55
N LYS A 207 -8.44 -13.42 23.29
CA LYS A 207 -9.18 -14.32 22.38
C LYS A 207 -9.27 -13.79 20.95
N TRP A 208 -8.10 -13.52 20.38
CA TRP A 208 -7.94 -13.00 19.04
C TRP A 208 -8.08 -14.09 17.98
N ARG A 209 -8.73 -13.71 16.88
CA ARG A 209 -8.70 -14.38 15.58
C ARG A 209 -7.74 -13.61 14.68
N ILE A 210 -6.77 -14.30 14.10
CA ILE A 210 -5.74 -13.71 13.26
C ILE A 210 -5.83 -14.30 11.86
N HIS A 211 -6.06 -13.44 10.87
CA HIS A 211 -6.16 -13.81 9.47
C HIS A 211 -4.98 -13.22 8.71
N THR A 212 -4.16 -14.10 8.15
CA THR A 212 -2.98 -13.70 7.39
C THR A 212 -3.33 -13.40 5.94
N ALA A 213 -2.75 -12.33 5.40
CA ALA A 213 -2.84 -11.94 3.99
C ALA A 213 -1.43 -11.53 3.48
N PRO A 214 -0.56 -12.52 3.20
CA PRO A 214 0.86 -12.28 2.91
C PRO A 214 1.14 -11.41 1.68
N LEU A 215 0.26 -11.43 0.68
CA LEU A 215 0.47 -10.80 -0.64
C LEU A 215 1.89 -11.06 -1.19
N GLN A 216 2.41 -12.28 -0.95
CA GLN A 216 3.76 -12.70 -1.32
C GLN A 216 3.86 -12.98 -2.82
N ASN A 217 5.07 -12.86 -3.37
CA ASN A 217 5.43 -13.11 -4.77
C ASN A 217 4.89 -12.08 -5.78
N ASP A 218 4.50 -10.89 -5.31
CA ASP A 218 4.09 -9.79 -6.19
C ASP A 218 2.91 -10.14 -7.10
N GLN A 219 2.10 -11.14 -6.72
CA GLN A 219 0.90 -11.56 -7.42
C GLN A 219 -0.36 -11.01 -6.75
N ALA A 220 -1.41 -10.80 -7.54
CA ALA A 220 -2.73 -10.53 -6.99
C ALA A 220 -3.18 -11.72 -6.12
N PRO A 221 -3.87 -11.49 -4.99
CA PRO A 221 -4.33 -12.57 -4.13
C PRO A 221 -5.33 -13.47 -4.88
N ALA A 222 -5.08 -14.78 -4.81
CA ALA A 222 -5.97 -15.78 -5.40
C ALA A 222 -7.18 -16.04 -4.50
N GLY A 223 -8.30 -16.43 -5.10
CA GLY A 223 -9.49 -16.87 -4.38
C GLY A 223 -10.36 -15.74 -3.82
N LEU A 224 -10.17 -14.49 -4.27
CA LEU A 224 -11.10 -13.41 -3.97
C LEU A 224 -12.45 -13.64 -4.64
N GLU A 225 -13.53 -13.52 -3.87
CA GLU A 225 -14.91 -13.58 -4.33
C GLU A 225 -15.38 -12.18 -4.74
N PHE A 226 -15.05 -11.81 -5.98
CA PHE A 226 -15.52 -10.56 -6.57
C PHE A 226 -17.01 -10.63 -6.95
N SER A 227 -17.72 -9.55 -6.67
CA SER A 227 -19.12 -9.36 -7.06
C SER A 227 -19.33 -7.99 -7.71
N PRO A 228 -20.37 -7.82 -8.55
CA PRO A 228 -20.69 -6.53 -9.13
C PRO A 228 -20.92 -5.46 -8.06
N MET A 229 -20.20 -4.35 -8.17
CA MET A 229 -20.27 -3.24 -7.23
C MET A 229 -21.48 -2.36 -7.57
N THR A 230 -22.46 -2.35 -6.67
CA THR A 230 -23.64 -1.46 -6.77
C THR A 230 -23.52 -0.21 -5.90
N VAL A 231 -22.74 -0.30 -4.82
CA VAL A 231 -22.44 0.77 -3.87
C VAL A 231 -20.97 0.67 -3.50
N LEU A 232 -20.30 1.81 -3.32
CA LEU A 232 -18.93 1.83 -2.82
C LEU A 232 -18.87 1.22 -1.41
N PRO A 233 -17.98 0.25 -1.16
CA PRO A 233 -17.72 -0.25 0.19
C PRO A 233 -17.33 0.88 1.14
N ASP A 234 -17.83 0.82 2.38
CA ASP A 234 -17.47 1.72 3.49
C ASP A 234 -16.38 1.12 4.40
N GLN A 235 -15.67 0.12 3.88
CA GLN A 235 -14.59 -0.63 4.51
C GLN A 235 -13.51 -0.99 3.49
N PRO A 236 -12.30 -1.38 3.93
CA PRO A 236 -11.26 -1.84 3.02
C PRO A 236 -11.73 -2.96 2.10
N ALA A 237 -11.41 -2.84 0.82
CA ALA A 237 -11.89 -3.74 -0.20
C ALA A 237 -10.90 -3.87 -1.36
N TYR A 238 -11.00 -5.00 -2.06
CA TYR A 238 -10.44 -5.14 -3.38
C TYR A 238 -11.46 -4.66 -4.41
N TYR A 239 -10.94 -4.09 -5.49
CA TYR A 239 -11.68 -3.61 -6.64
C TYR A 239 -11.08 -4.26 -7.89
N ARG A 240 -11.92 -4.61 -8.87
CA ARG A 240 -11.48 -5.20 -10.13
C ARG A 240 -12.17 -4.57 -11.33
N GLY A 241 -11.41 -4.41 -12.41
CA GLY A 241 -11.87 -3.84 -13.66
C GLY A 241 -10.89 -4.15 -14.78
N TRP A 242 -11.15 -3.58 -15.95
CA TRP A 242 -10.36 -3.84 -17.14
C TRP A 242 -10.21 -2.61 -18.01
N PHE A 243 -9.10 -2.55 -18.74
CA PHE A 243 -8.91 -1.62 -19.85
C PHE A 243 -8.49 -2.38 -21.11
N GLU A 244 -8.74 -1.78 -22.27
CA GLU A 244 -8.31 -2.29 -23.57
C GLU A 244 -7.04 -1.55 -24.02
N ALA A 245 -6.09 -2.27 -24.61
CA ALA A 245 -4.91 -1.69 -25.24
C ALA A 245 -4.68 -2.31 -26.61
N ASP A 246 -4.55 -1.50 -27.65
CA ASP A 246 -4.26 -1.98 -29.01
C ASP A 246 -2.81 -2.47 -29.13
N GLU A 247 -1.90 -1.82 -28.42
CA GLU A 247 -0.47 -2.12 -28.40
C GLU A 247 0.11 -1.96 -26.98
N ALA A 248 1.22 -2.66 -26.72
CA ALA A 248 1.91 -2.57 -25.44
C ALA A 248 2.89 -1.40 -25.45
N LYS A 249 2.58 -0.36 -24.67
CA LYS A 249 3.43 0.81 -24.40
C LYS A 249 3.44 1.13 -22.92
N ASP A 250 4.49 1.78 -22.45
CA ASP A 250 4.57 2.20 -21.06
C ASP A 250 3.41 3.16 -20.74
N THR A 251 2.88 3.12 -19.53
CA THR A 251 1.89 4.10 -19.07
C THR A 251 2.03 4.32 -17.57
N PHE A 252 1.36 5.34 -17.05
CA PHE A 252 1.39 5.70 -15.64
C PHE A 252 -0.05 5.72 -15.11
N LEU A 253 -0.42 4.72 -14.30
CA LEU A 253 -1.76 4.64 -13.74
C LEU A 253 -1.97 5.75 -12.72
N ASP A 254 -2.97 6.59 -12.95
CA ASP A 254 -3.33 7.72 -12.10
C ASP A 254 -4.09 7.27 -10.86
N MET A 255 -3.44 7.34 -9.70
CA MET A 255 -4.00 6.87 -8.42
C MET A 255 -4.70 7.98 -7.64
N ARG A 256 -4.88 9.18 -8.21
CA ARG A 256 -5.40 10.37 -7.49
C ARG A 256 -6.84 10.22 -7.00
N ASN A 257 -7.61 9.27 -7.56
CA ASN A 257 -8.97 8.93 -7.11
C ASN A 257 -9.00 7.93 -5.95
N TRP A 258 -7.86 7.33 -5.62
CA TRP A 258 -7.72 6.24 -4.66
C TRP A 258 -7.14 6.75 -3.35
N GLY A 259 -7.35 6.01 -2.28
CA GLY A 259 -6.95 6.36 -0.92
C GLY A 259 -5.55 5.86 -0.58
N LYS A 260 -5.43 4.58 -0.23
CA LYS A 260 -4.15 3.94 0.11
C LYS A 260 -4.23 2.44 -0.13
N GLY A 261 -3.21 1.85 -0.76
CA GLY A 261 -3.12 0.41 -0.85
C GLY A 261 -2.17 -0.06 -1.93
N VAL A 262 -2.58 -1.07 -2.69
CA VAL A 262 -1.73 -1.81 -3.65
C VAL A 262 -2.48 -2.04 -4.97
N VAL A 263 -1.78 -1.96 -6.09
CA VAL A 263 -2.36 -2.20 -7.43
C VAL A 263 -1.62 -3.30 -8.19
N TRP A 264 -2.39 -4.11 -8.92
CA TRP A 264 -1.91 -5.16 -9.80
C TRP A 264 -2.49 -4.98 -11.20
N VAL A 265 -1.69 -5.29 -12.23
CA VAL A 265 -2.13 -5.36 -13.63
C VAL A 265 -1.72 -6.71 -14.21
N ASN A 266 -2.68 -7.47 -14.74
CA ASN A 266 -2.46 -8.82 -15.25
C ASN A 266 -1.68 -9.72 -14.27
N GLY A 267 -1.99 -9.59 -12.97
CA GLY A 267 -1.30 -10.29 -11.89
C GLY A 267 0.02 -9.67 -11.43
N HIS A 268 0.63 -8.74 -12.16
CA HIS A 268 1.86 -8.06 -11.74
C HIS A 268 1.60 -6.93 -10.75
N CYS A 269 2.19 -7.01 -9.56
CA CYS A 269 2.07 -5.95 -8.54
C CYS A 269 2.93 -4.73 -8.89
N LEU A 270 2.29 -3.60 -9.21
CA LEU A 270 3.02 -2.36 -9.46
C LEU A 270 3.55 -1.75 -8.15
N GLY A 271 2.92 -2.10 -7.04
CA GLY A 271 3.34 -1.75 -5.69
C GLY A 271 2.33 -0.87 -4.97
N ARG A 272 2.83 -0.11 -3.99
CA ARG A 272 2.00 0.66 -3.06
C ARG A 272 1.70 2.06 -3.60
N PHE A 273 0.49 2.55 -3.34
CA PHE A 273 0.11 3.94 -3.55
C PHE A 273 -0.47 4.54 -2.27
N TRP A 274 -0.38 5.86 -2.15
CA TRP A 274 -1.00 6.61 -1.06
C TRP A 274 -1.32 8.02 -1.51
N ASN A 275 -2.58 8.45 -1.34
CA ASN A 275 -3.11 9.74 -1.77
C ASN A 275 -2.37 10.96 -1.22
N ILE A 276 -1.63 10.83 -0.12
CA ILE A 276 -0.85 11.92 0.46
C ILE A 276 0.30 12.38 -0.44
N GLY A 277 0.75 11.54 -1.38
CA GLY A 277 1.86 11.84 -2.29
C GLY A 277 3.25 11.60 -1.66
N PRO A 278 4.32 12.09 -2.32
CA PRO A 278 4.31 12.95 -3.51
C PRO A 278 4.02 12.20 -4.81
N THR A 279 4.24 10.88 -4.85
CA THR A 279 3.93 10.03 -6.00
C THR A 279 2.44 9.77 -6.12
N GLN A 280 1.84 10.16 -7.24
CA GLN A 280 0.41 9.98 -7.51
C GLN A 280 0.13 9.06 -8.72
N THR A 281 1.18 8.57 -9.37
CA THR A 281 1.06 7.62 -10.48
C THR A 281 1.91 6.37 -10.27
N MET A 282 1.43 5.23 -10.75
CA MET A 282 2.18 3.97 -10.74
C MET A 282 2.69 3.65 -12.14
N TYR A 283 4.00 3.45 -12.30
CA TYR A 283 4.59 3.04 -13.57
C TYR A 283 4.12 1.62 -13.96
N LEU A 284 3.49 1.50 -15.12
CA LEU A 284 3.08 0.24 -15.73
C LEU A 284 3.93 0.02 -16.99
N PRO A 285 4.93 -0.90 -16.93
CA PRO A 285 5.82 -1.13 -18.05
C PRO A 285 5.13 -1.93 -19.16
N ALA A 286 5.44 -1.62 -20.42
CA ALA A 286 4.86 -2.25 -21.61
C ALA A 286 4.87 -3.79 -21.58
N PRO A 287 5.92 -4.49 -21.09
CA PRO A 287 5.92 -5.96 -21.03
C PRO A 287 4.84 -6.58 -20.14
N TRP A 288 4.16 -5.80 -19.29
CA TRP A 288 3.06 -6.27 -18.43
C TRP A 288 1.67 -6.00 -19.03
N ILE A 289 1.63 -5.40 -20.23
CA ILE A 289 0.43 -5.11 -20.99
C ILE A 289 0.33 -6.06 -22.17
N VAL A 290 -0.85 -6.61 -22.40
CA VAL A 290 -1.15 -7.45 -23.56
C VAL A 290 -2.10 -6.74 -24.52
N PRO A 291 -2.02 -6.98 -25.83
CA PRO A 291 -3.03 -6.51 -26.77
C PRO A 291 -4.43 -7.05 -26.40
N GLY A 292 -5.43 -6.18 -26.44
CA GLY A 292 -6.79 -6.45 -25.98
C GLY A 292 -6.98 -6.15 -24.50
N ARG A 293 -7.72 -7.03 -23.82
CA ARG A 293 -8.23 -6.79 -22.46
C ARG A 293 -7.19 -7.08 -21.38
N ASN A 294 -6.93 -6.08 -20.54
CA ASN A 294 -6.00 -6.13 -19.41
C ASN A 294 -6.77 -6.03 -18.09
N GLU A 295 -6.49 -6.91 -17.14
CA GLU A 295 -7.11 -6.90 -15.81
C GLU A 295 -6.37 -5.95 -14.87
N VAL A 296 -7.12 -5.18 -14.09
CA VAL A 296 -6.60 -4.35 -13.01
C VAL A 296 -7.30 -4.71 -11.72
N VAL A 297 -6.50 -4.95 -10.67
CA VAL A 297 -6.99 -5.17 -9.30
C VAL A 297 -6.38 -4.11 -8.39
N VAL A 298 -7.18 -3.50 -7.54
CA VAL A 298 -6.73 -2.52 -6.54
C VAL A 298 -7.22 -2.92 -5.16
N LEU A 299 -6.32 -3.04 -4.20
CA LEU A 299 -6.66 -3.03 -2.78
C LEU A 299 -6.68 -1.58 -2.32
N ASP A 300 -7.79 -1.11 -1.75
CA ASP A 300 -7.89 0.21 -1.12
C ASP A 300 -8.31 0.09 0.36
N LEU A 301 -7.56 0.76 1.24
CA LEU A 301 -7.74 0.76 2.69
C LEU A 301 -8.51 1.98 3.22
N LEU A 302 -8.68 3.04 2.42
CA LEU A 302 -9.27 4.31 2.84
C LEU A 302 -10.56 4.68 2.09
N THR A 303 -11.02 3.82 1.19
CA THR A 303 -12.14 4.02 0.26
C THR A 303 -11.78 5.05 -0.83
N PRO A 304 -11.91 4.70 -2.13
CA PRO A 304 -11.64 5.65 -3.20
C PRO A 304 -12.73 6.73 -3.29
N SER A 305 -12.37 7.93 -3.74
CA SER A 305 -13.34 8.98 -4.08
C SER A 305 -14.15 8.61 -5.33
N LYS A 306 -13.52 7.87 -6.23
CA LYS A 306 -14.11 7.27 -7.43
C LYS A 306 -13.35 5.98 -7.76
N PRO A 307 -14.03 4.85 -8.01
CA PRO A 307 -13.37 3.58 -8.31
C PRO A 307 -12.96 3.52 -9.80
N ALA A 308 -12.19 4.51 -10.26
CA ALA A 308 -11.80 4.65 -11.66
C ALA A 308 -10.31 5.00 -11.78
N LEU A 309 -9.71 4.54 -12.87
CA LEU A 309 -8.31 4.74 -13.22
C LEU A 309 -8.21 5.25 -14.65
N GLN A 310 -7.09 5.90 -14.96
CA GLN A 310 -6.67 6.24 -16.31
C GLN A 310 -5.15 6.05 -16.42
N GLY A 311 -4.66 5.83 -17.63
CA GLY A 311 -3.22 5.79 -17.92
C GLY A 311 -2.77 7.14 -18.47
N LEU A 312 -1.71 7.70 -17.90
CA LEU A 312 -1.09 8.94 -18.34
C LEU A 312 0.19 8.64 -19.13
N GLU A 313 0.58 9.58 -19.99
CA GLU A 313 1.84 9.49 -20.75
C GLU A 313 3.06 9.94 -19.95
N ASN A 314 2.85 10.63 -18.83
CA ASN A 314 3.91 11.15 -17.95
C ASN A 314 3.54 10.88 -16.48
N PRO A 315 4.54 10.65 -15.61
CA PRO A 315 4.30 10.42 -14.19
C PRO A 315 3.98 11.72 -13.44
N ILE A 316 3.37 11.57 -12.27
CA ILE A 316 3.18 12.63 -11.27
C ILE A 316 3.92 12.18 -10.02
N LEU A 317 5.09 12.78 -9.76
CA LEU A 317 6.00 12.41 -8.67
C LEU A 317 6.14 13.50 -7.59
N ASP A 318 5.41 14.60 -7.72
CA ASP A 318 5.60 15.85 -6.99
C ASP A 318 4.29 16.51 -6.49
N ASP A 319 3.19 15.73 -6.38
CA ASP A 319 1.89 16.21 -5.89
C ASP A 319 1.63 15.71 -4.46
N CYS A 320 2.07 16.51 -3.48
CA CYS A 320 1.75 16.31 -2.06
C CYS A 320 0.36 16.87 -1.72
N ARG A 321 -0.45 16.10 -1.01
CA ARG A 321 -1.84 16.44 -0.65
C ARG A 321 -2.12 16.49 0.84
N GLU A 322 -1.11 16.18 1.64
CA GLU A 322 -1.06 16.32 3.10
C GLU A 322 0.25 17.00 3.51
#